data_AF-A0A6I1W6M9-F1
#
_entry.id   AF-A0A6I1W6M9-F1
#
_cell.length_a   1.000
_cell.length_b   1.000
_cell.length_c   1.000
_cell.angle_alpha   90.00
_cell.angle_beta   90.00
_cell.angle_gamma   90.00
#
_symmetry.space_group_name_H-M   'P 1'
#
loop_
_entity.id
_entity.type
_entity.pdbx_description
1 polymer ?
#
loop_
_entity_poly.entity_id
_entity_poly.type
_entity_poly.pdbx_seq_one_letter_code
_entity_poly.pdbx_strand_id
1 'polypeptide(L)'
;LILEGWLSNLHQRSDNGLLSITTIPNSIGAIKTRKWHRLTRSWGNHLVACASGLDMSTALVASDDTLLLAPLSPDQARDILGNLLMAWKVGMGRPLPVAVKTAFAWLAQS
;
A
#
# COMPACT_ATOMS: atom_id res chain seq x y z
N LEU A 1 2.70 -15.49 -10.95
CA LEU A 1 1.43 -15.01 -10.36
C LEU A 1 0.66 -14.32 -11.47
N ILE A 2 -0.60 -14.67 -11.72
CA ILE A 2 -1.46 -13.89 -12.62
C ILE A 2 -2.33 -13.00 -11.74
N LEU A 3 -2.32 -11.70 -12.01
CA LEU A 3 -3.13 -10.70 -11.30
C LEU A 3 -4.27 -10.29 -12.23
N GLU A 4 -5.51 -10.52 -11.79
CA GLU A 4 -6.70 -10.11 -12.50
C GLU A 4 -7.54 -9.23 -11.59
N GLY A 5 -8.05 -8.13 -12.15
CA GLY A 5 -8.86 -7.18 -11.41
C GLY A 5 -8.93 -5.83 -12.09
N TRP A 6 -9.73 -4.94 -11.52
CA TRP A 6 -9.95 -3.60 -12.02
C TRP A 6 -9.35 -2.57 -11.05
N LEU A 7 -8.59 -1.62 -11.60
CA LEU A 7 -8.13 -0.44 -10.88
C LEU A 7 -9.01 0.74 -11.29
N SER A 8 -9.77 1.28 -10.34
CA SER A 8 -10.61 2.46 -10.51
C SER A 8 -9.92 3.73 -10.00
N ASN A 9 -10.43 4.89 -10.40
CA ASN A 9 -9.97 6.20 -9.90
C ASN A 9 -8.48 6.47 -10.21
N LEU A 10 -8.09 6.16 -11.45
CA LEU A 10 -6.77 6.47 -11.99
C LEU A 10 -6.84 7.73 -12.84
N HIS A 11 -5.83 8.56 -12.67
CA HIS A 11 -5.58 9.75 -13.46
C HIS A 11 -4.26 9.57 -14.19
N GLN A 12 -4.15 10.15 -15.39
CA GLN A 12 -2.90 10.15 -16.14
C GLN A 12 -2.12 11.42 -15.82
N ARG A 13 -0.85 11.25 -15.48
CA ARG A 13 0.11 12.34 -15.28
C ARG A 13 0.63 12.83 -16.65
N SER A 14 1.25 14.01 -16.68
CA SER A 14 1.80 14.59 -17.90
C SER A 14 2.95 13.78 -18.53
N ASP A 15 3.61 12.93 -17.73
CA ASP A 15 4.67 12.00 -18.15
C ASP A 15 4.14 10.63 -18.59
N ASN A 16 2.83 10.51 -18.85
CA ASN A 16 2.15 9.27 -19.21
C ASN A 16 2.08 8.21 -18.10
N GLY A 17 2.63 8.50 -16.91
CA GLY A 17 2.44 7.65 -15.74
C GLY A 17 1.05 7.80 -15.15
N LEU A 18 0.71 6.91 -14.21
CA LEU A 18 -0.59 6.87 -13.56
C LEU A 18 -0.52 7.48 -12.16
N LEU A 19 -1.64 8.02 -11.71
CA LEU A 19 -1.84 8.55 -10.37
C LEU A 19 -3.18 8.06 -9.84
N SER A 20 -3.16 7.33 -8.74
CA SER A 20 -4.36 7.09 -7.94
C SER A 20 -4.43 8.09 -6.80
N ILE A 21 -5.59 8.71 -6.58
CA ILE A 21 -5.83 9.60 -5.44
C ILE A 21 -6.84 8.92 -4.53
N THR A 22 -6.49 8.74 -3.26
CA THR A 22 -7.38 8.19 -2.24
C THR A 22 -7.45 9.15 -1.07
N THR A 23 -8.67 9.55 -0.69
CA THR A 23 -8.90 10.33 0.52
C THR A 23 -8.99 9.41 1.73
N ILE A 24 -8.34 9.82 2.82
CA ILE A 24 -8.38 9.10 4.09
C ILE A 24 -9.13 9.97 5.09
N PRO A 25 -10.23 9.47 5.70
CA PRO A 25 -10.95 10.23 6.68
C PRO A 25 -10.12 10.41 7.96
N ASN A 26 -10.10 11.63 8.50
CA ASN A 26 -9.35 12.04 9.69
C ASN A 26 -7.82 11.97 9.51
N SER A 27 -7.11 12.25 10.61
CA SER A 27 -5.65 12.33 10.64
C SER A 27 -4.95 10.98 10.50
N ILE A 28 -3.87 10.93 9.72
CA ILE A 28 -2.96 9.78 9.64
C ILE A 28 -1.76 9.90 10.57
N GLY A 29 -1.54 11.06 11.20
CA GLY A 29 -0.50 11.29 12.18
C GLY A 29 0.88 11.53 11.57
N ALA A 30 1.74 12.19 12.35
CA ALA A 30 3.14 12.42 12.01
C ALA A 30 3.90 11.10 11.82
N ILE A 31 5.06 11.15 11.15
CA ILE A 31 5.87 9.97 10.80
C ILE A 31 6.06 9.00 11.97
N LYS A 32 6.38 9.51 13.18
CA LYS A 32 6.61 8.70 14.39
C LYS A 32 5.35 8.06 14.99
N THR A 33 4.18 8.64 14.77
CA THR A 33 2.90 8.19 15.33
C THR A 33 1.91 7.75 14.25
N ARG A 34 2.44 7.49 13.04
CA ARG A 34 1.63 7.31 11.85
C ARG A 34 0.74 6.08 11.97
N LYS A 35 -0.52 6.26 11.62
CA LYS A 35 -1.55 5.22 11.62
C LYS A 35 -1.43 4.35 10.37
N TRP A 36 -0.30 3.67 10.22
CA TRP A 36 0.05 2.84 9.06
C TRP A 36 -1.04 1.83 8.65
N HIS A 37 -1.78 1.29 9.62
CA HIS A 37 -2.91 0.40 9.36
C HIS A 37 -3.97 0.98 8.42
N ARG A 38 -4.14 2.31 8.37
CA ARG A 38 -5.07 3.00 7.45
C ARG A 38 -4.59 3.00 6.00
N LEU A 39 -3.29 2.82 5.76
CA LEU A 39 -2.69 2.86 4.43
C LEU A 39 -2.63 1.48 3.76
N THR A 40 -2.86 0.41 4.54
CA THR A 40 -2.68 -1.00 4.11
C THR A 40 -3.41 -1.34 2.81
N ARG A 41 -4.68 -0.91 2.67
CA ARG A 41 -5.47 -1.14 1.45
C ARG A 41 -4.86 -0.44 0.24
N SER A 42 -4.61 0.87 0.34
CA SER A 42 -4.09 1.65 -0.78
C SER A 42 -2.68 1.23 -1.17
N TRP A 43 -1.86 0.86 -0.18
CA TRP A 43 -0.53 0.29 -0.41
C TRP A 43 -0.62 -1.07 -1.12
N GLY A 44 -1.57 -1.94 -0.75
CA GLY A 44 -1.81 -3.19 -1.48
C GLY A 44 -2.19 -2.97 -2.95
N ASN A 45 -3.10 -2.03 -3.22
CA ASN A 45 -3.47 -1.67 -4.60
C ASN A 45 -2.28 -1.10 -5.37
N HIS A 46 -1.47 -0.26 -4.72
CA HIS A 46 -0.26 0.31 -5.29
C HIS A 46 0.76 -0.78 -5.68
N LEU A 47 0.99 -1.76 -4.81
CA LEU A 47 1.86 -2.90 -5.10
C LEU A 47 1.34 -3.73 -6.28
N VAL A 48 0.05 -4.05 -6.30
CA VAL A 48 -0.56 -4.84 -7.38
C VAL A 48 -0.42 -4.11 -8.72
N ALA A 49 -0.67 -2.80 -8.75
CA ALA A 49 -0.50 -1.99 -9.95
C ALA A 49 0.95 -1.98 -10.46
N CYS A 50 1.92 -1.70 -9.57
CA CYS A 50 3.33 -1.68 -9.93
C CYS A 50 3.82 -3.06 -10.36
N ALA A 51 3.40 -4.14 -9.68
CA ALA A 51 3.75 -5.53 -10.05
C ALA A 51 3.21 -5.93 -11.43
N SER A 52 2.08 -5.34 -11.84
CA SER A 52 1.49 -5.46 -13.18
C SER A 52 2.18 -4.58 -14.24
N GLY A 53 3.24 -3.85 -13.88
CA GLY A 53 4.01 -3.01 -14.80
C GLY A 53 3.46 -1.60 -14.99
N LEU A 54 2.48 -1.18 -14.18
CA LEU A 54 1.94 0.17 -14.25
C LEU A 54 2.87 1.14 -13.49
N ASP A 55 3.33 2.18 -14.18
CA ASP A 55 4.08 3.29 -13.57
C ASP A 55 3.13 4.19 -12.74
N MET A 56 2.68 3.68 -11.59
CA MET A 56 1.60 4.28 -10.83
C MET A 56 2.10 4.90 -9.52
N SER A 57 1.89 6.21 -9.38
CA SER A 57 1.99 6.91 -8.09
C SER A 57 0.67 6.81 -7.33
N THR A 58 0.72 6.87 -6.00
CA THR A 58 -0.50 6.85 -5.17
C THR A 58 -0.47 7.95 -4.13
N ALA A 59 -1.38 8.92 -4.28
CA ALA A 59 -1.58 10.01 -3.33
C ALA A 59 -2.63 9.62 -2.28
N LEU A 60 -2.26 9.73 -1.01
CA LEU A 60 -3.09 9.46 0.15
C LEU A 60 -3.32 10.78 0.88
N VAL A 61 -4.49 11.37 0.67
CA VAL A 61 -4.83 12.71 1.18
C VAL A 61 -5.63 12.57 2.47
N ALA A 62 -5.01 12.86 3.61
CA ALA A 62 -5.65 12.90 4.92
C ALA A 62 -5.93 14.35 5.34
N SER A 63 -6.57 14.54 6.50
CA SER A 63 -6.87 15.88 7.01
C SER A 63 -5.62 16.65 7.48
N ASP A 64 -4.55 15.94 7.85
CA ASP A 64 -3.34 16.49 8.46
C ASP A 64 -2.09 16.36 7.59
N ASP A 65 -2.10 15.47 6.59
CA ASP A 65 -0.93 15.18 5.77
C ASP A 65 -1.35 14.56 4.42
N THR A 66 -0.50 14.68 3.40
CA THR A 66 -0.66 13.97 2.13
C THR A 66 0.59 13.15 1.83
N LEU A 67 0.42 11.85 1.67
CA LEU A 67 1.52 10.95 1.31
C LEU A 67 1.48 10.63 -0.16
N LEU A 68 2.62 10.77 -0.83
CA LEU A 68 2.79 10.33 -2.20
C LEU A 68 3.70 9.10 -2.22
N LEU A 69 3.12 7.95 -2.56
CA LEU A 69 3.87 6.76 -2.88
C LEU A 69 4.40 6.89 -4.30
N ALA A 70 5.72 6.89 -4.44
CA ALA A 70 6.37 6.87 -5.74
C ALA A 70 6.17 5.49 -6.40
N PRO A 71 6.19 5.41 -7.74
CA PRO A 71 6.12 4.14 -8.45
C PRO A 71 7.26 3.22 -8.04
N LEU A 72 6.97 1.93 -7.93
CA LEU A 72 7.97 0.89 -7.68
C LEU A 72 8.35 0.21 -8.99
N SER A 73 9.59 -0.28 -9.07
CA SER A 73 9.95 -1.16 -10.19
C SER A 73 9.06 -2.42 -10.15
N PRO A 74 8.69 -2.99 -11.30
CA PRO A 74 7.82 -4.16 -11.34
C PRO A 74 8.39 -5.35 -10.55
N ASP A 75 9.71 -5.53 -10.58
CA ASP A 75 10.38 -6.63 -9.87
C ASP A 75 10.35 -6.43 -8.36
N GLN A 76 10.64 -5.21 -7.87
CA GLN A 76 10.53 -4.88 -6.46
C GLN A 76 9.09 -5.07 -5.96
N ALA A 77 8.10 -4.62 -6.73
CA ALA A 77 6.70 -4.77 -6.40
C ALA A 77 6.28 -6.25 -6.34
N ARG A 78 6.75 -7.09 -7.28
CA ARG A 78 6.49 -8.54 -7.30
C ARG A 78 7.10 -9.25 -6.11
N ASP A 79 8.33 -8.89 -5.72
CA ASP A 79 9.01 -9.50 -4.57
C ASP A 79 8.25 -9.19 -3.27
N ILE A 80 7.89 -7.92 -3.06
CA ILE A 80 7.10 -7.49 -1.89
C ILE A 80 5.74 -8.20 -1.89
N LEU A 81 5.04 -8.21 -3.03
CA LEU A 81 3.73 -8.86 -3.15
C LEU A 81 3.83 -10.37 -2.91
N GLY A 82 4.88 -11.02 -3.42
CA GLY A 82 5.16 -12.44 -3.17
C GLY A 82 5.32 -12.73 -1.68
N ASN A 83 6.07 -11.90 -0.96
CA ASN A 83 6.22 -12.02 0.49
C ASN A 83 4.88 -11.86 1.24
N LEU A 84 4.04 -10.90 0.83
CA LEU A 84 2.71 -10.72 1.40
C LEU A 84 1.81 -11.92 1.16
N LEU A 85 1.83 -12.49 -0.05
CA LEU A 85 1.03 -13.66 -0.39
C LEU A 85 1.47 -14.91 0.36
N MET A 86 2.78 -15.08 0.58
CA MET A 86 3.30 -16.14 1.44
C MET A 86 2.82 -15.97 2.90
N ALA A 87 2.93 -14.76 3.45
CA ALA A 87 2.45 -14.47 4.80
C ALA A 87 0.93 -14.67 4.93
N TRP A 88 0.16 -14.26 3.92
CA TRP A 88 -1.28 -14.48 3.83
C TRP A 88 -1.61 -15.98 3.80
N LYS A 89 -0.92 -16.77 2.97
CA LYS A 89 -1.09 -18.23 2.91
C LYS A 89 -0.83 -18.89 4.27
N VAL A 90 0.21 -18.48 4.98
CA VAL A 90 0.51 -18.96 6.34
C VAL A 90 -0.60 -18.56 7.32
N GLY A 91 -1.10 -17.32 7.24
CA GLY A 91 -2.20 -16.82 8.05
C GLY A 91 -3.56 -17.47 7.78
N MET A 92 -3.71 -18.15 6.64
CA MET A 92 -4.90 -18.96 6.35
C MET A 92 -4.86 -20.35 7.01
N GLY A 93 -3.66 -20.84 7.38
CA GLY A 93 -3.49 -22.12 8.07
C GLY A 93 -3.48 -22.01 9.60
N ARG A 94 -3.26 -20.82 10.15
CA ARG A 94 -3.25 -20.54 11.59
C ARG A 94 -3.50 -19.05 11.84
N PRO A 95 -4.08 -18.66 12.98
CA PRO A 95 -4.26 -17.25 13.31
C PRO A 95 -2.94 -16.48 13.26
N LEU A 96 -2.99 -15.26 12.71
CA LEU A 96 -1.84 -14.36 12.68
C LEU A 96 -1.41 -14.02 14.12
N PRO A 97 -0.09 -13.95 14.39
CA PRO A 97 0.42 -13.86 15.76
C PRO A 97 0.15 -12.50 16.44
N VAL A 98 -0.18 -11.47 15.67
CA VAL A 98 -0.35 -10.11 16.18
C VAL A 98 -1.37 -9.33 15.35
N ALA A 99 -2.19 -8.50 16.01
CA ALA A 99 -3.10 -7.59 15.34
C ALA A 99 -2.31 -6.47 14.63
N VAL A 100 -2.78 -6.04 13.45
CA VAL A 100 -2.08 -5.06 12.59
C VAL A 100 -1.72 -3.76 13.31
N LYS A 101 -2.62 -3.22 14.15
CA LYS A 101 -2.34 -1.99 14.92
C LYS A 101 -1.20 -2.19 15.94
N THR A 102 -1.20 -3.32 16.63
CA THR A 102 -0.17 -3.68 17.61
C THR A 102 1.18 -3.89 16.93
N ALA A 103 1.20 -4.56 15.77
CA ALA A 103 2.42 -4.77 14.98
C ALA A 103 3.06 -3.43 14.57
N PHE A 104 2.26 -2.49 14.05
CA PHE A 104 2.79 -1.16 13.68
C PHE A 104 3.23 -0.34 14.89
N ALA A 105 2.54 -0.43 16.02
CA ALA A 105 2.96 0.25 17.25
C ALA A 105 4.31 -0.27 17.75
N TRP A 106 4.59 -1.56 17.61
CA TRP A 106 5.88 -2.15 17.94
C TRP A 106 6.98 -1.72 16.95
N LEU A 107 6.70 -1.78 15.64
CA LEU A 107 7.65 -1.34 14.60
C LEU A 107 8.04 0.14 14.71
N ALA A 108 7.14 1.00 15.20
CA ALA A 108 7.43 2.43 15.37
C ALA A 108 8.38 2.74 16.56
N GLN A 109 8.66 1.76 17.41
CA GLN A 109 9.60 1.88 18.53
C GLN A 109 11.01 1.40 18.19
N SER A 110 11.16 0.70 17.06
CA SER A 110 12.43 0.16 16.55
C SER A 110 13.15 1.19 15.69
#